data_AF-A0A9D7X6H5-F1
#
_entry.id   AF-A0A9D7X6H5-F1
#
_cell.length_a   1.000
_cell.length_b   1.000
_cell.length_c   1.000
_cell.angle_alpha   90.00
_cell.angle_beta   90.00
_cell.angle_gamma   90.00
#
_symmetry.space_group_name_H-M   'P 1'
#
loop_
_entity.id
_entity.type
_entity.pdbx_description
1 polymer ?
#
loop_
_entity_poly.entity_id
_entity_poly.type
_entity_poly.pdbx_seq_one_letter_code
_entity_poly.pdbx_strand_id
1 'polypeptide(L)' 'VNPDVSHPRWSQAKERPLGGGYFASKVPTQKFNGYGEQVAALYAGMDLSKFY' A
#
# COMPACT_ATOMS: atom_id res chain seq x y z
N VAL A 1 -3.14 -1.30 3.45
CA VAL A 1 -2.13 -1.14 2.38
C VAL A 1 -1.06 -0.19 2.87
N ASN A 2 0.17 -0.66 3.06
CA ASN A 2 1.29 0.15 3.51
C ASN A 2 2.49 -0.10 2.57
N PRO A 3 2.89 0.88 1.73
CA PRO A 3 4.00 0.69 0.78
C PRO A 3 5.36 0.52 1.46
N ASP A 4 5.49 1.00 2.70
CA ASP A 4 6.73 0.95 3.48
C ASP A 4 6.99 -0.45 4.08
N VAL A 5 5.96 -1.29 4.15
CA VAL A 5 6.04 -2.65 4.71
C VAL A 5 5.90 -3.67 3.59
N SER A 6 7.00 -4.36 3.29
CA SER A 6 7.02 -5.41 2.27
C SER A 6 6.50 -6.75 2.82
N HIS A 7 5.85 -7.54 1.97
CA HIS A 7 5.51 -8.92 2.29
C HIS A 7 6.80 -9.77 2.28
N PRO A 8 6.90 -10.86 3.08
CA PRO A 8 8.08 -11.74 3.10
C PRO A 8 8.56 -12.28 1.74
N ARG A 9 7.70 -12.23 0.72
CA ARG A 9 7.97 -12.79 -0.62
C ARG A 9 7.96 -11.75 -1.74
N TRP A 10 7.48 -10.53 -1.48
CA TRP A 10 7.39 -9.50 -2.51
C TRP A 10 7.32 -8.10 -1.91
N SER A 11 7.87 -7.13 -2.64
CA SER A 11 7.74 -5.72 -2.27
C SER A 11 6.33 -5.22 -2.53
N GLN A 12 5.78 -4.46 -1.56
CA GLN A 12 4.47 -3.79 -1.66
C GLN A 12 4.60 -2.34 -2.15
N ALA A 13 5.82 -1.85 -2.42
CA ALA A 13 6.07 -0.44 -2.75
C ALA A 13 5.51 -0.01 -4.11
N LYS A 14 5.33 -0.97 -5.04
CA LYS A 14 4.84 -0.72 -6.39
C LYS A 14 3.80 -1.74 -6.79
N GLU A 15 2.79 -1.30 -7.51
CA GLU A 15 1.71 -2.13 -8.03
C GLU A 15 1.59 -2.01 -9.54
N ARG A 16 0.91 -2.98 -10.15
CA ARG A 16 0.62 -2.97 -11.60
C ARG A 16 -0.88 -2.75 -11.78
N PRO A 17 -1.30 -1.57 -12.26
CA PRO A 17 -2.70 -1.31 -12.54
C PRO A 17 -3.22 -2.28 -13.61
N LEU A 18 -4.36 -2.89 -13.33
CA LEU A 18 -5.07 -3.70 -14.33
C LEU A 18 -5.73 -2.75 -15.34
N GLY A 19 -5.60 -3.04 -16.63
CA GLY A 19 -6.17 -2.22 -17.71
C GLY A 19 -5.18 -1.32 -18.46
N GLY A 20 -3.93 -1.19 -18.00
CA GLY A 20 -2.89 -0.40 -18.70
C GLY A 20 -2.24 -1.09 -19.92
N GLY A 21 -2.61 -2.33 -20.21
CA GLY A 21 -1.98 -3.18 -21.25
C GLY A 21 -0.76 -3.96 -20.73
N TYR A 22 -0.24 -4.87 -21.58
CA TYR A 22 0.87 -5.78 -21.21
C TYR A 22 2.17 -5.06 -20.83
N PHE A 23 2.43 -3.90 -21.43
CA PHE A 23 3.63 -3.10 -21.23
C PHE A 23 3.46 -1.95 -20.23
N ALA A 24 2.34 -1.92 -19.50
CA ALA A 24 2.12 -0.90 -18.48
C ALA A 24 3.22 -0.94 -17.42
N SER A 25 3.81 0.22 -17.16
CA SER A 25 4.77 0.41 -16.07
C SER A 25 4.07 0.27 -14.72
N LYS A 26 4.82 -0.19 -13.72
CA LYS A 26 4.33 -0.24 -12.34
C LYS A 26 4.23 1.17 -11.76
N VAL A 27 3.19 1.44 -10.99
CA VAL A 27 2.98 2.71 -10.30
C VAL A 27 3.31 2.56 -8.80
N PRO A 28 3.74 3.63 -8.11
CA PRO A 28 3.92 3.60 -6.66
C PRO A 28 2.59 3.31 -5.93
N THR A 29 2.62 2.39 -4.98
CA THR A 29 1.44 2.08 -4.15
C THR A 29 1.21 3.19 -3.13
N GLN A 30 -0.03 3.66 -3.03
CA GLN A 30 -0.39 4.70 -2.05
C GLN A 30 -0.69 4.09 -0.68
N LYS A 31 -0.32 4.81 0.39
CA LYS A 31 -0.64 4.39 1.75
C LYS A 31 -2.16 4.44 1.96
N PHE A 32 -2.70 3.43 2.64
CA PHE A 32 -4.15 3.18 2.74
C PHE A 32 -4.86 3.16 1.38
N ASN A 33 -4.14 2.85 0.30
CA ASN A 33 -4.66 2.91 -1.07
C ASN A 33 -5.21 4.29 -1.45
N GLY A 34 -4.64 5.37 -0.90
CA GLY A 34 -5.09 6.75 -1.12
C GLY A 34 -6.16 7.23 -0.13
N TYR A 35 -6.75 6.34 0.66
CA TYR A 35 -7.82 6.68 1.62
C TYR A 35 -7.29 7.14 2.99
N GLY A 36 -6.05 7.65 3.03
CA GLY A 36 -5.40 8.00 4.30
C GLY A 36 -6.21 9.00 5.12
N GLU A 37 -6.76 10.03 4.50
CA GLU A 37 -7.52 11.07 5.20
C GLU A 37 -8.80 10.54 5.84
N GLN A 38 -9.42 9.50 5.27
CA GLN A 38 -10.67 8.94 5.77
C GLN A 38 -10.45 7.85 6.82
N VAL A 39 -9.39 7.04 6.68
CA VAL A 39 -9.20 5.86 7.54
C VAL A 39 -8.01 5.94 8.50
N ALA A 40 -7.07 6.88 8.33
CA ALA A 40 -5.88 6.93 9.19
C ALA A 40 -6.23 7.18 10.66
N ALA A 41 -7.29 7.95 10.93
CA ALA A 41 -7.74 8.25 12.29
C ALA A 41 -8.14 6.98 13.09
N LEU A 42 -8.65 5.95 12.42
CA LEU A 42 -9.06 4.69 13.06
C LEU A 42 -7.86 3.91 13.63
N TYR A 43 -6.67 4.15 13.07
CA TYR A 43 -5.43 3.47 13.45
C TYR A 43 -4.45 4.41 14.17
N ALA A 44 -4.87 5.64 14.48
CA ALA A 44 -4.03 6.62 15.15
C ALA A 44 -3.64 6.13 16.55
N GLY A 45 -2.34 6.15 16.87
CA GLY A 45 -1.81 5.71 18.16
C GLY A 45 -1.58 4.20 18.30
N MET A 46 -1.89 3.40 17.26
CA MET A 46 -1.59 1.96 17.26
C MET A 46 -0.24 1.68 16.59
N ASP A 47 0.50 0.71 17.13
CA ASP A 47 1.71 0.19 16.47
C ASP A 47 1.32 -0.83 15.39
N LEU A 48 1.21 -0.33 14.16
CA LEU A 48 0.82 -1.11 12.99
C LEU A 48 1.82 -2.20 12.59
N SER A 49 3.05 -2.21 13.14
CA SER A 49 4.04 -3.26 12.88
C SER A 49 3.89 -4.48 13.79
N LYS A 50 3.24 -4.28 14.95
CA LYS A 50 3.04 -5.31 15.96
C LYS A 50 1.69 -6.00 15.83
N PHE A 51 0.67 -5.29 15.34
CA PHE A 51 -0.70 -5.80 15.26
C PHE A 51 -1.08 -6.37 13.87
N TYR A 52 -0.22 -6.21 12.85
CA TYR A 52 -0.45 -6.65 11.47
C TYR A 52 0.86 -7.02 10.77
#